data_AF-A0A1I7ZIG1-F1
#
_entry.id   AF-A0A1I7ZIG1-F1
#
_cell.length_a   1.000
_cell.length_b   1.000
_cell.length_c   1.000
_cell.angle_alpha   90.00
_cell.angle_beta   90.00
_cell.angle_gamma   90.00
#
_symmetry.space_group_name_H-M   'P 1'
#
loop_
_entity.id
_entity.type
_entity.pdbx_description
1 polymer ?
#
loop_
_entity_poly.entity_id
_entity_poly.type
_entity_poly.pdbx_seq_one_letter_code
_entity_poly.pdbx_strand_id
1 'polypeptide(L)'
;MNSSPNIEEKFFYLFPSEEDPKRFKIVTYSDGRQEDLTDLLPEEDAARVKLLSGLFNDELEAKTEEVWELRKEREQILAEMQEHYFQKSQQLYAELNLAKFSFETKMAEVMEEKKQVLQQLMNSIYREREQEKQLRRIHKRYGVAIFVLGLVGIAAFVIHFVFTNN
;
A
#
# COMPACT_ATOMS: atom_id res chain seq x y z
N MET A 1 55.83 -0.84 -60.42
CA MET A 1 55.39 -0.66 -59.02
C MET A 1 54.76 0.73 -58.95
N ASN A 2 53.43 0.80 -58.99
CA ASN A 2 52.71 2.06 -58.86
C ASN A 2 52.39 2.25 -57.38
N SER A 3 53.10 3.15 -56.73
CA SER A 3 52.72 3.70 -55.43
C SER A 3 51.42 4.50 -55.63
N SER A 4 50.32 4.02 -55.06
CA SER A 4 49.10 4.82 -54.93
C SER A 4 49.43 6.12 -54.20
N PRO A 5 48.90 7.27 -54.64
CA PRO A 5 49.07 8.52 -53.90
C PRO A 5 48.39 8.38 -52.54
N ASN A 6 49.15 8.70 -51.50
CA ASN A 6 48.69 8.81 -50.12
C ASN A 6 47.58 9.87 -50.09
N ILE A 7 46.31 9.45 -50.02
CA ILE A 7 45.20 10.37 -49.79
C ILE A 7 45.34 10.78 -48.33
N GLU A 8 45.84 11.98 -48.07
CA GLU A 8 45.72 12.60 -46.75
C GLU A 8 44.23 12.68 -46.42
N GLU A 9 43.75 11.78 -45.55
CA GLU A 9 42.38 11.83 -45.03
C GLU A 9 42.25 13.11 -44.19
N LYS A 10 41.75 14.17 -44.82
CA LYS A 10 41.37 15.40 -44.11
C LYS A 10 40.10 15.13 -43.32
N PHE A 11 40.23 15.04 -42.00
CA PHE A 11 39.09 14.95 -41.10
C PHE A 11 38.52 16.35 -40.83
N PHE A 12 37.19 16.43 -40.79
CA PHE A 12 36.45 17.63 -40.42
C PHE A 12 35.69 17.38 -39.13
N TYR A 13 35.68 18.38 -38.25
CA TYR A 13 35.04 18.31 -36.96
C TYR A 13 34.13 19.51 -36.76
N LEU A 14 33.02 19.29 -36.05
CA LEU A 14 32.21 20.36 -35.50
C LEU A 14 32.81 20.78 -34.16
N PHE A 15 33.19 22.03 -34.05
CA PHE A 15 33.69 22.62 -32.82
C PHE A 15 32.84 23.82 -32.43
N PRO A 16 32.61 24.07 -31.13
CA PRO A 16 31.98 25.31 -30.68
C PRO A 16 32.73 26.52 -31.23
N SER A 17 31.98 27.52 -31.69
CA SER A 17 32.54 28.80 -32.06
C SER A 17 33.05 29.52 -30.82
N GLU A 18 34.16 30.24 -30.97
CA GLU A 18 34.72 31.07 -29.90
C GLU A 18 33.87 32.32 -29.66
N GLU A 19 33.20 32.81 -30.71
CA GLU A 19 32.31 33.98 -30.65
C GLU A 19 30.97 33.65 -29.97
N ASP A 20 30.45 32.46 -30.26
CA ASP A 20 29.22 31.93 -29.64
C ASP A 20 29.38 30.42 -29.39
N PRO A 21 29.61 30.00 -28.13
CA PRO A 21 29.77 28.59 -27.77
C PRO A 21 28.55 27.72 -28.07
N LYS A 22 27.37 28.31 -28.33
CA LYS A 22 26.16 27.58 -28.73
C LYS A 22 26.16 27.23 -30.22
N ARG A 23 26.99 27.90 -31.01
CA ARG A 23 27.13 27.67 -32.45
C ARG A 23 28.34 26.82 -32.74
N PHE A 24 28.25 25.99 -33.77
CA PHE A 24 29.34 25.14 -34.22
C PHE A 24 29.94 25.68 -35.52
N LYS A 25 31.27 25.72 -35.57
CA LYS A 25 32.07 25.91 -36.78
C LYS A 25 32.66 24.58 -37.25
N ILE A 26 32.92 24.48 -38.55
CA ILE A 26 33.60 23.31 -39.12
C ILE A 26 35.09 23.62 -39.15
N VAL A 27 35.88 22.76 -38.50
CA VAL A 27 37.32 22.90 -38.44
C VAL A 27 38.01 21.66 -38.98
N THR A 28 39.23 21.83 -39.45
CA THR A 28 40.14 20.74 -39.80
C THR A 28 41.46 20.91 -39.05
N TYR A 29 42.23 19.83 -38.95
CA TYR A 29 43.56 19.87 -38.36
C TYR A 29 44.60 19.77 -39.47
N SER A 30 45.38 20.84 -39.65
CA SER A 30 46.54 20.87 -40.54
C SER A 30 47.79 21.17 -39.71
N ASP A 31 48.85 20.39 -39.89
CA ASP A 31 50.14 20.57 -39.20
C ASP A 31 50.05 20.72 -37.67
N GLY A 32 49.09 20.02 -37.05
CA GLY A 32 48.86 20.03 -35.60
C GLY A 32 48.13 21.28 -35.08
N ARG A 33 47.61 22.13 -35.97
CA ARG A 33 46.80 23.31 -35.62
C ARG A 33 45.36 23.13 -36.09
N GLN A 34 44.44 23.68 -35.31
CA GLN A 34 43.04 23.77 -35.68
C GLN A 34 42.86 24.96 -36.61
N GLU A 35 42.29 24.73 -37.78
CA GLU A 35 42.03 25.74 -38.80
C GLU A 35 40.54 25.72 -39.16
N ASP A 36 39.94 26.91 -39.35
CA ASP A 36 38.57 27.02 -39.81
C ASP A 36 38.49 26.60 -41.28
N LEU A 37 37.52 25.74 -41.61
CA LEU A 37 37.34 25.27 -42.98
C LEU A 37 37.10 26.43 -43.95
N THR A 38 36.42 27.48 -43.50
CA THR A 38 36.07 28.63 -44.35
C THR A 38 37.27 29.48 -44.74
N ASP A 39 38.37 29.42 -43.98
CA ASP A 39 39.62 30.13 -44.28
C ASP A 39 40.47 29.40 -45.33
N LEU A 40 40.21 28.11 -45.55
CA LEU A 40 40.95 27.26 -46.48
C LEU A 40 40.29 27.15 -47.86
N LEU A 41 39.07 27.66 -48.01
CA LEU A 41 38.25 27.53 -49.21
C LEU A 41 38.28 28.81 -50.06
N PRO A 42 38.10 28.68 -51.39
CA PRO A 42 37.80 29.83 -52.24
C PRO A 42 36.57 30.59 -51.74
N GLU A 43 36.52 31.90 -51.97
CA GLU A 43 35.50 32.79 -51.43
C GLU A 43 34.06 32.31 -51.66
N GLU A 44 33.76 31.78 -52.86
CA GLU A 44 32.43 31.26 -53.20
C GLU A 44 32.06 30.03 -52.36
N ASP A 45 32.99 29.07 -52.19
CA ASP A 45 32.76 27.86 -51.42
C ASP A 45 32.73 28.16 -49.91
N ALA A 46 33.58 29.06 -49.44
CA ALA A 46 33.56 29.56 -48.07
C ALA A 46 32.22 30.21 -47.72
N ALA A 47 31.66 31.02 -48.63
CA ALA A 47 30.34 31.63 -48.46
C ALA A 47 29.22 30.57 -48.38
N ARG A 48 29.28 29.53 -49.22
CA ARG A 48 28.32 28.41 -49.18
C ARG A 48 28.42 27.63 -47.87
N VAL A 49 29.62 27.33 -47.40
CA VAL A 49 29.84 26.64 -46.12
C VAL A 49 29.33 27.48 -44.95
N LYS A 50 29.60 28.80 -44.94
CA LYS A 50 29.06 29.73 -43.93
C LYS A 50 27.53 29.74 -43.91
N LEU A 51 26.90 29.77 -45.09
CA LEU A 51 25.44 29.74 -45.20
C LEU A 51 24.87 28.42 -44.64
N LEU A 52 25.41 27.28 -45.06
CA LEU A 52 24.95 25.97 -44.59
C LEU A 52 25.19 25.75 -43.10
N SER A 53 26.35 26.19 -42.59
CA SER A 53 26.65 26.16 -41.16
C SER A 53 25.69 27.06 -40.37
N GLY A 54 25.33 28.23 -40.90
CA GLY A 54 24.31 29.10 -40.31
C GLY A 54 22.96 28.40 -40.19
N LEU A 55 22.45 27.85 -41.30
CA LEU A 55 21.18 27.12 -41.33
C LEU A 55 21.16 25.92 -40.38
N PHE A 56 22.26 25.16 -40.33
CA PHE A 56 22.40 24.04 -39.40
C PHE A 56 22.35 24.50 -37.94
N ASN A 57 23.04 25.58 -37.59
CA ASN A 57 23.03 26.12 -36.24
C ASN A 57 21.65 26.66 -35.85
N ASP A 58 20.96 27.35 -36.75
CA ASP A 58 19.61 27.86 -36.52
C ASP A 58 18.62 26.71 -36.29
N GLU A 59 18.70 25.64 -37.09
CA GLU A 59 17.87 24.45 -36.92
C GLU A 59 18.19 23.70 -35.61
N LEU A 60 19.48 23.60 -35.27
CA LEU A 60 19.91 22.98 -34.02
C LEU A 60 19.42 23.75 -32.79
N GLU A 61 19.45 25.09 -32.84
CA GLU A 61 18.91 25.95 -31.79
C GLU A 61 17.40 25.75 -31.65
N ALA A 62 16.65 25.79 -32.75
CA ALA A 62 15.22 25.55 -32.74
C ALA A 62 14.84 24.18 -32.18
N LYS A 63 15.59 23.12 -32.55
CA LYS A 63 15.38 21.77 -32.04
C LYS A 63 15.73 21.64 -30.57
N THR A 64 16.77 22.34 -30.11
CA THR A 64 17.15 22.35 -28.71
C THR A 64 16.07 23.01 -27.86
N GLU A 65 15.48 24.11 -28.32
CA GLU A 65 14.36 24.77 -27.63
C GLU A 65 13.10 23.88 -27.61
N GLU A 66 12.78 23.21 -28.72
CA GLU A 66 11.67 22.23 -28.76
C GLU A 66 11.84 21.12 -27.72
N VAL A 67 13.05 20.54 -27.62
CA VAL A 67 13.37 19.51 -26.62
C VAL A 67 13.30 20.06 -25.20
N TRP A 68 13.71 21.32 -25.00
CA TRP A 68 13.65 21.99 -23.70
C TRP A 68 12.20 22.18 -23.24
N GLU A 69 11.31 22.64 -24.11
CA GLU A 69 9.89 22.80 -23.81
C GLU A 69 9.20 21.45 -23.54
N LEU A 70 9.48 20.42 -24.35
CA LEU A 70 8.99 19.06 -24.11
C LEU A 70 9.46 18.51 -22.76
N ARG A 71 10.69 18.84 -22.35
CA ARG A 71 11.22 18.45 -21.05
C ARG A 71 10.47 19.15 -19.91
N LYS A 72 10.20 20.46 -20.02
CA LYS A 72 9.42 21.19 -19.03
C LYS A 72 8.01 20.64 -18.89
N GLU A 73 7.33 20.38 -20.01
CA GLU A 73 5.98 19.79 -20.01
C GLU A 73 5.99 18.42 -19.31
N ARG A 74 6.97 17.57 -19.63
CA ARG A 74 7.13 16.28 -18.96
C ARG A 74 7.37 16.41 -17.46
N GLU A 75 8.24 17.34 -17.05
CA GLU A 75 8.54 17.58 -15.62
C GLU A 75 7.29 18.07 -14.87
N GLN A 76 6.48 18.93 -15.49
CA GLN A 76 5.21 19.37 -14.93
C GLN A 76 4.22 18.22 -14.77
N ILE A 77 4.03 17.39 -15.81
CA ILE A 77 3.13 16.23 -15.74
C ILE A 77 3.55 15.27 -14.61
N LEU A 78 4.86 15.02 -14.47
CA LEU A 78 5.37 14.15 -13.42
C LEU A 78 5.11 14.73 -12.02
N ALA A 79 5.25 16.04 -11.84
CA ALA A 79 4.94 16.71 -10.58
C ALA A 79 3.44 16.60 -10.24
N GLU A 80 2.56 16.88 -11.20
CA GLU A 80 1.10 16.77 -11.03
C GLU A 80 0.68 15.33 -10.70
N MET A 81 1.25 14.33 -11.39
CA MET A 81 1.00 12.92 -11.08
C MET A 81 1.45 12.56 -9.66
N GLN A 82 2.65 12.99 -9.25
CA GLN A 82 3.18 12.72 -7.92
C GLN A 82 2.26 13.32 -6.83
N GLU A 83 1.80 14.55 -7.02
CA GLU A 83 0.86 15.19 -6.09
C GLU A 83 -0.46 14.43 -6.04
N HIS A 84 -1.05 14.08 -7.18
CA HIS A 84 -2.30 13.32 -7.24
C HIS A 84 -2.20 11.95 -6.53
N TYR A 85 -1.12 11.20 -6.77
CA TYR A 85 -0.92 9.91 -6.08
C TYR A 85 -0.74 10.09 -4.57
N PHE A 86 -0.03 11.14 -4.15
CA PHE A 86 0.14 11.44 -2.74
C PHE A 86 -1.21 11.76 -2.08
N GLN A 87 -2.02 12.64 -2.66
CA GLN A 87 -3.35 12.98 -2.16
C GLN A 87 -4.27 11.74 -2.10
N LYS A 88 -4.28 10.92 -3.16
CA LYS A 88 -5.06 9.68 -3.20
C LYS A 88 -4.61 8.68 -2.12
N SER A 89 -3.31 8.60 -1.84
CA SER A 89 -2.79 7.75 -0.77
C SER A 89 -3.30 8.20 0.60
N GLN A 90 -3.32 9.51 0.88
CA GLN A 90 -3.83 10.04 2.15
C GLN A 90 -5.32 9.75 2.32
N GLN A 91 -6.11 9.89 1.25
CA GLN A 91 -7.53 9.54 1.26
C GLN A 91 -7.74 8.06 1.60
N LEU A 92 -7.01 7.16 0.93
CA LEU A 92 -7.09 5.72 1.20
C LEU A 92 -6.67 5.37 2.64
N TYR A 93 -5.63 6.01 3.18
CA TYR A 93 -5.24 5.83 4.58
C TYR A 93 -6.33 6.31 5.55
N ALA A 94 -6.98 7.45 5.26
CA ALA A 94 -8.08 7.94 6.07
C ALA A 94 -9.28 6.99 6.04
N GLU A 95 -9.68 6.52 4.86
CA GLU A 95 -10.75 5.53 4.70
C GLU A 95 -10.45 4.22 5.42
N LEU A 96 -9.22 3.72 5.29
CA LEU A 96 -8.78 2.51 5.98
C LEU A 96 -8.84 2.66 7.50
N ASN A 97 -8.40 3.80 8.03
CA ASN A 97 -8.46 4.07 9.46
C ASN A 97 -9.89 4.16 9.97
N LEU A 98 -10.80 4.80 9.22
CA LEU A 98 -12.22 4.84 9.55
C LEU A 98 -12.85 3.44 9.52
N ALA A 99 -12.54 2.64 8.50
CA ALA A 99 -13.02 1.27 8.37
C ALA A 99 -12.51 0.41 9.54
N LYS A 100 -11.21 0.51 9.87
CA LYS A 100 -10.60 -0.20 11.00
C LYS A 100 -11.27 0.18 12.32
N PHE A 101 -11.45 1.47 12.60
CA PHE A 101 -12.11 1.93 13.81
C PHE A 101 -13.56 1.43 13.90
N SER A 102 -14.30 1.47 12.78
CA SER A 102 -15.67 0.96 12.72
C SER A 102 -15.75 -0.54 13.00
N PHE A 103 -14.76 -1.30 12.51
CA PHE A 103 -14.67 -2.74 12.73
C PHE A 103 -14.31 -3.07 14.18
N GLU A 104 -13.32 -2.38 14.76
CA GLU A 104 -12.94 -2.52 16.16
C GLU A 104 -14.11 -2.21 17.10
N THR A 105 -14.89 -1.16 16.79
CA THR A 105 -16.08 -0.79 17.56
C THR A 105 -17.15 -1.89 17.50
N LYS A 106 -17.49 -2.37 16.30
CA LYS A 106 -18.46 -3.48 16.14
C LYS A 106 -18.00 -4.76 16.82
N MET A 107 -16.71 -5.06 16.77
CA MET A 107 -16.14 -6.22 17.44
C MET A 107 -16.28 -6.10 18.96
N ALA A 108 -16.02 -4.91 19.52
CA ALA A 108 -16.19 -4.64 20.95
C ALA A 108 -17.66 -4.79 21.38
N GLU A 109 -18.60 -4.26 20.60
CA GLU A 109 -20.05 -4.42 20.85
C GLU A 109 -20.47 -5.89 20.87
N VAL A 110 -20.06 -6.66 19.85
CA VAL A 110 -20.36 -8.11 19.76
C VAL A 110 -19.74 -8.89 20.92
N MET A 111 -18.53 -8.52 21.36
CA MET A 111 -17.90 -9.18 22.51
C MET A 111 -18.64 -8.88 23.81
N GLU A 112 -19.09 -7.65 24.02
CA GLU A 112 -19.84 -7.29 25.23
C GLU A 112 -21.23 -7.96 25.24
N GLU A 113 -21.92 -8.03 24.09
CA GLU A 113 -23.17 -8.77 23.96
C GLU A 113 -22.98 -10.26 24.29
N LYS A 114 -21.96 -10.91 23.72
CA LYS A 114 -21.66 -12.32 24.02
C LYS A 114 -21.34 -12.55 25.50
N LYS A 115 -20.63 -11.62 26.13
CA LYS A 115 -20.32 -11.67 27.57
C LYS A 115 -21.59 -11.58 28.41
N GLN A 116 -22.52 -10.69 28.07
CA GLN A 116 -23.81 -10.59 28.75
C GLN A 116 -24.63 -11.90 28.61
N VAL A 117 -24.68 -12.47 27.41
CA VAL A 117 -25.37 -13.76 27.17
C VAL A 117 -24.75 -14.89 27.98
N LEU A 118 -23.42 -15.01 28.00
CA LEU A 118 -22.70 -15.98 28.83
C LEU A 118 -23.02 -15.82 30.32
N GLN A 119 -23.10 -14.58 30.80
CA GLN A 119 -23.41 -14.31 32.19
C GLN A 119 -24.86 -14.67 32.54
N GLN A 120 -25.82 -14.42 31.64
CA GLN A 120 -27.20 -14.87 31.80
C GLN A 120 -27.31 -16.40 31.83
N LEU A 121 -26.61 -17.10 30.94
CA LEU A 121 -26.52 -18.57 30.90
C LEU A 121 -25.90 -19.15 32.18
N MET A 122 -24.82 -18.57 32.69
CA MET A 122 -24.28 -19.01 33.99
C MET A 122 -25.30 -18.86 35.09
N ASN A 123 -25.96 -17.70 35.18
CA ASN A 123 -26.93 -17.42 36.24
C ASN A 123 -28.13 -18.39 36.18
N SER A 124 -28.59 -18.77 34.99
CA SER A 124 -29.65 -19.78 34.86
C SER A 124 -29.18 -21.15 35.35
N ILE A 125 -27.99 -21.60 34.95
CA ILE A 125 -27.41 -22.87 35.41
C ILE A 125 -27.23 -22.90 36.93
N TYR A 126 -26.77 -21.80 37.54
CA TYR A 126 -26.64 -21.70 38.99
C TYR A 126 -28.00 -21.80 39.69
N ARG A 127 -29.02 -21.09 39.20
CA ARG A 127 -30.38 -21.17 39.76
C ARG A 127 -30.97 -22.56 39.65
N GLU A 128 -30.80 -23.23 38.52
CA GLU A 128 -31.28 -24.61 38.30
C GLU A 128 -30.61 -25.57 39.30
N ARG A 129 -29.29 -25.47 39.50
CA ARG A 129 -28.58 -26.26 40.53
C ARG A 129 -29.07 -25.98 41.95
N GLU A 130 -29.43 -24.74 42.28
CA GLU A 130 -30.00 -24.42 43.59
C GLU A 130 -31.41 -25.01 43.77
N GLN A 131 -32.25 -24.94 42.72
CA GLN A 131 -33.56 -25.58 42.72
C GLN A 131 -33.43 -27.10 42.91
N GLU A 132 -32.51 -27.77 42.20
CA GLU A 132 -32.24 -29.19 42.40
C GLU A 132 -31.83 -29.52 43.84
N LYS A 133 -31.00 -28.68 44.48
CA LYS A 133 -30.61 -28.87 45.88
C LYS A 133 -31.79 -28.72 46.82
N GLN A 134 -32.69 -27.77 46.57
CA GLN A 134 -33.91 -27.60 47.35
C GLN A 134 -34.86 -28.80 47.18
N LEU A 135 -35.08 -29.25 45.94
CA LEU A 135 -35.85 -30.46 45.62
C LEU A 135 -35.30 -31.69 46.35
N ARG A 136 -33.98 -31.90 46.34
CA ARG A 136 -33.33 -33.00 47.10
C ARG A 136 -33.58 -32.92 48.61
N ARG A 137 -33.53 -31.71 49.20
CA ARG A 137 -33.83 -31.52 50.63
C ARG A 137 -35.28 -31.84 50.95
N ILE A 138 -36.21 -31.38 50.10
CA ILE A 138 -37.64 -31.64 50.24
C ILE A 138 -37.91 -33.14 50.14
N HIS A 139 -37.38 -33.81 49.12
CA HIS A 139 -37.53 -35.26 48.93
C HIS A 139 -37.01 -36.05 50.14
N LYS A 140 -35.84 -35.68 50.70
CA LYS A 140 -35.31 -36.31 51.92
C LYS A 140 -36.26 -36.14 53.11
N ARG A 141 -36.86 -34.97 53.30
CA ARG A 141 -37.83 -34.72 54.40
C ARG A 141 -39.10 -35.55 54.24
N TYR A 142 -39.66 -35.61 53.04
CA TYR A 142 -40.83 -36.45 52.78
C TYR A 142 -40.52 -37.94 52.93
N GLY A 143 -39.36 -38.41 52.47
CA GLY A 143 -38.92 -39.80 52.68
C GLY A 143 -38.83 -40.17 54.16
N VAL A 144 -38.28 -39.28 55.00
CA VAL A 144 -38.24 -39.48 56.46
C VAL A 144 -39.65 -39.48 57.08
N ALA A 145 -40.52 -38.54 56.67
CA ALA A 145 -41.88 -38.47 57.19
C ALA A 145 -42.70 -39.73 56.86
N ILE A 146 -42.60 -40.24 55.64
CA ILE A 146 -43.26 -41.49 55.22
C ILE A 146 -42.73 -42.69 56.03
N PHE A 147 -41.42 -42.76 56.25
CA PHE A 147 -40.81 -43.82 57.06
C PHE A 147 -41.32 -43.80 58.51
N VAL A 148 -41.39 -42.61 59.14
CA VAL A 148 -41.91 -42.46 60.50
C VAL A 148 -43.38 -42.87 60.58
N LEU A 149 -44.22 -42.43 59.64
CA LEU A 149 -45.63 -42.82 59.61
C LEU A 149 -45.81 -44.33 59.42
N GLY A 150 -44.97 -44.96 58.59
CA GLY A 150 -44.96 -46.42 58.43
C GLY A 150 -44.61 -47.15 59.73
N LEU A 151 -43.61 -46.68 60.48
CA LEU A 151 -43.25 -47.26 61.77
C LEU A 151 -44.35 -47.09 62.82
N VAL A 152 -45.02 -45.93 62.86
CA VAL A 152 -46.17 -45.70 63.76
C VAL A 152 -47.32 -46.64 63.40
N GLY A 153 -47.61 -46.84 62.10
CA GLY A 153 -48.63 -47.79 61.65
C GLY A 153 -48.32 -49.24 62.06
N ILE A 154 -47.07 -49.67 61.92
CA ILE A 154 -46.63 -51.01 62.36
C ILE A 154 -46.75 -51.14 63.88
N ALA A 155 -46.30 -50.15 64.65
CA ALA A 155 -46.40 -50.18 66.11
C ALA A 155 -47.86 -50.24 66.58
N ALA A 156 -48.74 -49.43 65.97
CA ALA A 156 -50.18 -49.45 66.25
C ALA A 156 -50.82 -50.81 65.90
N PHE A 157 -50.43 -51.41 64.76
CA PHE A 157 -50.88 -52.73 64.36
C PHE A 157 -50.41 -53.83 65.34
N VAL A 158 -49.14 -53.80 65.75
CA VAL A 158 -48.59 -54.75 66.73
C VAL A 158 -49.31 -54.62 68.09
N ILE A 159 -49.51 -53.40 68.57
CA ILE A 159 -50.22 -53.14 69.84
C ILE A 159 -51.67 -53.66 69.74
N HIS A 160 -52.36 -53.36 68.64
CA HIS A 160 -53.73 -53.83 68.43
C HIS A 160 -53.80 -55.35 68.36
N PHE A 161 -52.89 -56.01 67.65
CA PHE A 161 -52.82 -57.47 67.50
C PHE A 161 -52.50 -58.19 68.82
N VAL A 162 -51.63 -57.61 69.66
CA VAL A 162 -51.32 -58.15 70.99
C VAL A 162 -52.51 -58.01 71.94
N PHE A 163 -53.26 -56.91 71.86
CA PHE A 163 -54.46 -56.70 72.68
C PHE A 163 -55.67 -57.54 72.27
N THR A 164 -55.76 -57.97 71.00
CA THR A 164 -56.86 -58.83 70.53
C THR A 164 -56.60 -60.34 70.69
N ASN A 165 -55.35 -60.75 70.95
CA ASN A 165 -54.96 -62.16 71.13
C ASN A 165 -54.57 -62.55 72.56
N ASN A 166 -54.81 -61.66 73.55
CA ASN A 166 -54.81 -61.95 74.98
C ASN A 166 -56.25 -61.87 75.51
#